data_AF-A0A820DTE5-F1
#
_entry.id   AF-A0A820DTE5-F1
#
_cell.length_a   1.000
_cell.length_b   1.000
_cell.length_c   1.000
_cell.angle_alpha   90.00
_cell.angle_beta   90.00
_cell.angle_gamma   90.00
#
_symmetry.space_group_name_H-M   'P 1'
#
loop_
_entity.id
_entity.type
_entity.pdbx_description
1 polymer ?
#
loop_
_entity_poly.entity_id
_entity_poly.type
_entity_poly.pdbx_seq_one_letter_code
_entity_poly.pdbx_strand_id
1 'polypeptide(L)'
;MWTVSREEADRKGDFHEKTKYPGKVMVWLGACTEGLTTPVISENRIMDAEVYINEVFPIALECGDRMLGSDWTYQQDGARPHTHRLTQEWCAENFPDLISKERWPPDSPDLFPLNYSLWNELGQCMNWNRITTKATLVEEIKRSVAKVDKKTIFNFILDFTIRLPSPRAFAGDLKLCFRSYQTKQTRVAGISNDVELHARTA
;
A
#
# COMPACT_ATOMS: atom_id res chain seq x y z
N MET A 1 22.47 -1.06 22.69
CA MET A 1 23.48 -0.37 23.51
C MET A 1 22.84 0.90 24.03
N TRP A 2 22.66 1.05 25.36
CA TRP A 2 22.05 2.24 25.95
C TRP A 2 23.12 3.27 26.27
N THR A 3 22.90 4.54 25.93
CA THR A 3 23.80 5.66 26.26
C THR A 3 23.35 6.35 27.54
N VAL A 4 24.30 6.78 28.36
CA VAL A 4 24.03 7.27 29.73
C VAL A 4 23.72 8.77 29.74
N SER A 5 24.07 9.51 28.69
CA SER A 5 23.76 10.94 28.56
C SER A 5 23.52 11.38 27.11
N ARG A 6 22.88 12.54 26.96
CA ARG A 6 22.61 13.17 25.66
C ARG A 6 23.90 13.51 24.92
N GLU A 7 24.93 14.00 25.61
CA GLU A 7 26.25 14.28 25.04
C GLU A 7 27.02 13.03 24.58
N GLU A 8 26.78 11.87 25.22
CA GLU A 8 27.34 10.59 24.79
C GLU A 8 26.63 10.06 23.53
N ALA A 9 25.31 10.25 23.46
CA ALA A 9 24.54 9.96 22.27
C ALA A 9 24.93 10.90 21.10
N ASP A 10 25.18 12.19 21.38
CA ASP A 10 25.47 13.19 20.35
C ASP A 10 26.83 12.90 19.70
N ARG A 11 27.82 12.50 20.50
CA ARG A 11 29.13 12.03 20.01
C ARG A 11 29.07 10.74 19.19
N LYS A 12 28.12 9.85 19.49
CA LYS A 12 27.95 8.58 18.77
C LYS A 12 27.35 8.77 17.37
N GLY A 13 26.82 9.96 17.06
CA GLY A 13 26.31 10.30 15.73
C GLY A 13 25.01 9.56 15.35
N ASP A 14 24.35 8.93 16.31
CA ASP A 14 23.18 8.06 16.11
C ASP A 14 21.85 8.84 16.07
N PHE A 15 21.92 10.16 15.91
CA PHE A 15 20.75 11.03 15.85
C PHE A 15 20.28 11.22 14.42
N HIS A 16 19.12 10.67 14.12
CA HIS A 16 18.34 11.03 12.94
C HIS A 16 17.40 12.18 13.30
N GLU A 17 17.68 13.38 12.80
CA GLU A 17 16.79 14.53 12.97
C GLU A 17 15.49 14.30 12.21
N LYS A 18 14.45 13.90 12.94
CA LYS A 18 13.10 13.71 12.38
C LYS A 18 12.38 15.07 12.36
N THR A 19 12.15 15.67 11.19
CA THR A 19 11.25 16.85 11.09
C THR A 19 9.89 16.52 11.70
N LYS A 20 9.37 17.43 12.53
CA LYS A 20 8.13 17.24 13.32
C LYS A 20 6.90 16.92 12.46
N TYR A 21 6.88 17.30 11.18
CA TYR A 21 5.79 17.06 10.22
C TYR A 21 6.33 16.83 8.80
N PRO A 22 6.81 15.61 8.44
CA PRO A 22 7.18 15.32 7.06
C PRO A 22 5.92 15.37 6.17
N GLY A 23 6.08 15.82 4.92
CA GLY A 23 5.00 15.76 3.94
C GLY A 23 4.53 14.31 3.76
N LYS A 24 3.21 14.08 3.76
CA LYS A 24 2.64 12.75 3.56
C LYS A 24 1.74 12.74 2.34
N VAL A 25 1.73 11.61 1.66
CA VAL A 25 0.79 11.30 0.57
C VAL A 25 0.17 9.94 0.86
N MET A 26 -1.14 9.84 0.72
CA MET A 26 -1.86 8.59 0.80
C MET A 26 -1.82 7.94 -0.58
N VAL A 27 -1.44 6.66 -0.66
CA VAL A 27 -1.41 5.93 -1.92
C VAL A 27 -2.27 4.69 -1.83
N TRP A 28 -3.13 4.55 -2.82
CA TRP A 28 -3.85 3.33 -3.09
C TRP A 28 -3.20 2.61 -4.27
N LEU A 29 -3.09 1.29 -4.16
CA LEU A 29 -2.57 0.43 -5.20
C LEU A 29 -3.25 -0.94 -5.14
N GLY A 30 -3.85 -1.38 -6.24
CA GLY A 30 -4.29 -2.77 -6.41
C GLY A 30 -3.18 -3.62 -7.01
N ALA A 31 -3.21 -4.92 -6.70
CA ALA A 31 -2.32 -5.91 -7.29
C ALA A 31 -3.10 -7.18 -7.68
N CYS A 32 -2.77 -7.77 -8.79
CA CYS A 32 -3.28 -9.07 -9.22
C CYS A 32 -2.17 -9.88 -9.88
N THR A 33 -2.46 -11.11 -10.30
CA THR A 33 -1.51 -11.97 -11.03
C THR A 33 -0.94 -11.31 -12.28
N GLU A 34 -1.68 -10.36 -12.86
CA GLU A 34 -1.29 -9.66 -14.08
C GLU A 34 -0.42 -8.41 -13.83
N GLY A 35 -0.34 -7.91 -12.60
CA GLY A 35 0.50 -6.78 -12.23
C GLY A 35 -0.17 -5.83 -11.23
N LEU A 36 0.26 -4.56 -11.28
CA LEU A 36 -0.21 -3.49 -10.40
C LEU A 36 -1.15 -2.55 -11.15
N THR A 37 -2.15 -2.02 -10.44
CA THR A 37 -3.03 -0.97 -10.96
C THR A 37 -2.28 0.36 -11.11
N THR A 38 -2.93 1.33 -11.76
CA THR A 38 -2.51 2.72 -11.64
C THR A 38 -2.65 3.18 -10.19
N PRO A 39 -1.62 3.81 -9.58
CA PRO A 39 -1.70 4.27 -8.20
C PRO A 39 -2.61 5.50 -8.10
N VAL A 40 -3.53 5.50 -7.14
CA VAL A 40 -4.32 6.69 -6.79
C VAL A 40 -3.65 7.39 -5.61
N ILE A 41 -3.34 8.68 -5.77
CA ILE A 41 -2.51 9.42 -4.82
C ILE A 41 -3.29 10.63 -4.31
N SER A 42 -3.42 10.72 -3.00
CA SER A 42 -4.14 11.81 -2.31
C SER A 42 -3.19 12.56 -1.37
N GLU A 43 -2.98 13.85 -1.62
CA GLU A 43 -1.88 14.59 -0.98
C GLU A 43 -2.24 15.35 0.30
N ASN A 44 -3.51 15.57 0.63
CA ASN A 44 -3.90 16.43 1.78
C ASN A 44 -5.30 16.15 2.36
N ARG A 45 -5.90 14.97 2.14
CA ARG A 45 -7.23 14.65 2.69
C ARG A 45 -7.29 13.23 3.23
N ILE A 46 -8.25 13.04 4.13
CA ILE A 46 -8.61 11.73 4.65
C ILE A 46 -9.19 10.92 3.49
N MET A 47 -8.82 9.65 3.43
CA MET A 47 -9.45 8.67 2.55
C MET A 47 -10.74 8.22 3.23
N ASP A 48 -11.87 8.79 2.83
CA ASP A 48 -13.21 8.42 3.30
C ASP A 48 -14.00 7.71 2.20
N ALA A 49 -15.19 7.22 2.53
CA ALA A 49 -16.02 6.43 1.61
C ALA A 49 -16.29 7.16 0.28
N GLU A 50 -16.47 8.49 0.30
CA GLU A 50 -16.75 9.27 -0.91
C GLU A 50 -15.51 9.35 -1.81
N VAL A 51 -14.33 9.58 -1.24
CA VAL A 51 -13.07 9.57 -2.00
C VAL A 51 -12.81 8.19 -2.60
N TYR A 52 -13.12 7.11 -1.88
CA TYR A 52 -13.01 5.75 -2.44
C TYR A 52 -13.91 5.54 -3.65
N ILE A 53 -15.19 5.86 -3.51
CA ILE A 53 -16.18 5.68 -4.57
C ILE A 53 -15.83 6.52 -5.80
N ASN A 54 -15.40 7.75 -5.61
CA ASN A 54 -15.21 8.68 -6.71
C ASN A 54 -13.82 8.59 -7.37
N GLU A 55 -12.79 8.14 -6.66
CA GLU A 55 -11.41 8.20 -7.16
C GLU A 55 -10.70 6.85 -7.21
N VAL A 56 -11.00 5.95 -6.28
CA VAL A 56 -10.32 4.65 -6.19
C VAL A 56 -11.05 3.62 -7.06
N PHE A 57 -12.36 3.50 -6.89
CA PHE A 57 -13.13 2.44 -7.52
C PHE A 57 -13.23 2.53 -9.05
N PRO A 58 -13.29 3.71 -9.69
CA PRO A 58 -13.22 3.79 -11.14
C PRO A 58 -11.91 3.22 -11.69
N ILE A 59 -10.79 3.49 -11.01
CA ILE A 59 -9.47 2.97 -11.39
C ILE A 59 -9.39 1.47 -11.11
N ALA A 60 -9.96 1.00 -9.99
CA ALA A 60 -10.02 -0.42 -9.67
C ALA A 60 -10.83 -1.21 -10.71
N LEU A 61 -12.01 -0.72 -11.09
CA LEU A 61 -12.86 -1.32 -12.11
C LEU A 61 -12.16 -1.36 -13.47
N GLU A 62 -11.64 -0.22 -13.93
CA GLU A 62 -10.91 -0.12 -15.20
C GLU A 62 -9.71 -1.09 -15.25
N CYS A 63 -8.92 -1.14 -14.17
CA CYS A 63 -7.77 -2.03 -14.11
C CYS A 63 -8.18 -3.50 -14.02
N GLY A 64 -9.18 -3.82 -13.20
CA GLY A 64 -9.73 -5.17 -13.05
C GLY A 64 -10.21 -5.71 -14.39
N ASP A 65 -11.06 -4.95 -15.09
CA ASP A 65 -11.60 -5.34 -16.40
C ASP A 65 -10.50 -5.52 -17.45
N ARG A 66 -9.52 -4.60 -17.46
CA ARG A 66 -8.39 -4.67 -18.40
C ARG A 66 -7.45 -5.84 -18.12
N MET A 67 -7.20 -6.14 -16.86
CA MET A 67 -6.18 -7.13 -16.45
C MET A 67 -6.76 -8.53 -16.33
N LEU A 68 -7.98 -8.67 -15.81
CA LEU A 68 -8.58 -9.95 -15.41
C LEU A 68 -9.81 -10.31 -16.25
N GLY A 69 -10.29 -9.41 -17.12
CA GLY A 69 -11.49 -9.64 -17.91
C GLY A 69 -12.76 -9.40 -17.09
N SER A 70 -13.80 -10.21 -17.30
CA SER A 70 -15.12 -9.97 -16.69
C SER A 70 -15.42 -10.80 -15.44
N ASP A 71 -14.50 -11.66 -15.01
CA ASP A 71 -14.71 -12.63 -13.92
C ASP A 71 -13.58 -12.50 -12.90
N TRP A 72 -13.73 -11.52 -12.02
CA TRP A 72 -12.74 -11.22 -10.99
C TRP A 72 -13.39 -10.75 -9.68
N THR A 73 -12.72 -11.05 -8.58
CA THR A 73 -13.19 -10.73 -7.24
C THR A 73 -12.40 -9.58 -6.64
N TYR A 74 -13.09 -8.57 -6.13
CA TYR A 74 -12.48 -7.48 -5.38
C TYR A 74 -12.27 -7.88 -3.91
N GLN A 75 -11.08 -7.67 -3.38
CA GLN A 75 -10.74 -7.92 -1.97
C GLN A 75 -10.29 -6.63 -1.28
N GLN A 76 -10.86 -6.30 -0.12
CA GLN A 76 -10.43 -5.16 0.71
C GLN A 76 -10.35 -5.50 2.20
N ASP A 77 -9.57 -4.72 2.96
CA ASP A 77 -9.50 -4.89 4.43
C ASP A 77 -10.73 -4.28 5.13
N GLY A 78 -10.80 -4.46 6.45
CA GLY A 78 -11.89 -3.98 7.29
C GLY A 78 -11.86 -2.49 7.64
N ALA A 79 -11.09 -1.64 6.97
CA ALA A 79 -11.02 -0.21 7.31
C ALA A 79 -12.39 0.47 7.24
N ARG A 80 -12.58 1.54 8.04
CA ARG A 80 -13.87 2.26 8.14
C ARG A 80 -14.44 2.72 6.79
N PRO A 81 -13.65 3.26 5.84
CA PRO A 81 -14.16 3.63 4.52
C PRO A 81 -14.64 2.43 3.71
N HIS A 82 -13.96 1.28 3.83
CA HIS A 82 -14.29 0.06 3.11
C HIS A 82 -15.59 -0.56 3.62
N THR A 83 -15.80 -0.53 4.93
CA THR A 83 -16.98 -1.11 5.60
C THR A 83 -18.19 -0.18 5.62
N HIS A 84 -18.04 1.06 5.14
CA HIS A 84 -19.14 2.02 5.04
C HIS A 84 -20.23 1.51 4.09
N ARG A 85 -21.50 1.76 4.43
CA ARG A 85 -22.67 1.27 3.68
C ARG A 85 -22.61 1.63 2.19
N LEU A 86 -22.36 2.91 1.88
CA LEU A 86 -22.28 3.39 0.49
C LEU A 86 -21.17 2.70 -0.31
N THR A 87 -20.04 2.40 0.32
CA THR A 87 -18.92 1.72 -0.31
C THR A 87 -19.30 0.28 -0.66
N GLN A 88 -19.93 -0.42 0.28
CA GLN A 88 -20.37 -1.81 0.08
C GLN A 88 -21.46 -1.92 -0.99
N GLU A 89 -22.44 -1.01 -0.98
CA GLU A 89 -23.49 -0.91 -2.02
C GLU A 89 -22.87 -0.67 -3.40
N TRP A 90 -21.97 0.31 -3.52
CA TRP A 90 -21.30 0.59 -4.79
C TRP A 90 -20.53 -0.62 -5.30
N CYS A 91 -19.74 -1.29 -4.44
CA CYS A 91 -19.00 -2.48 -4.83
C CYS A 91 -19.92 -3.61 -5.33
N ALA A 92 -21.04 -3.86 -4.64
CA ALA A 92 -21.99 -4.90 -5.01
C ALA A 92 -22.72 -4.59 -6.33
N GLU A 93 -22.90 -3.32 -6.68
CA GLU A 93 -23.55 -2.89 -7.92
C GLU A 93 -22.60 -2.86 -9.13
N ASN A 94 -21.29 -2.68 -8.92
CA ASN A 94 -20.35 -2.34 -9.99
C ASN A 94 -19.21 -3.34 -10.18
N PHE A 95 -18.78 -4.08 -9.16
CA PHE A 95 -17.75 -5.11 -9.31
C PHE A 95 -18.35 -6.49 -9.62
N PRO A 96 -17.64 -7.38 -10.34
CA PRO A 96 -18.17 -8.72 -10.65
C PRO A 96 -18.40 -9.58 -9.41
N ASP A 97 -17.49 -9.56 -8.44
CA ASP A 97 -17.67 -10.10 -7.08
C ASP A 97 -16.88 -9.26 -6.06
N LEU A 98 -17.30 -9.34 -4.80
CA LEU A 98 -16.66 -8.69 -3.65
C LEU A 98 -16.54 -9.69 -2.50
N ILE A 99 -15.33 -9.89 -1.97
CA ILE A 99 -15.17 -10.52 -0.65
C ILE A 99 -15.74 -9.60 0.41
N SER A 100 -16.93 -9.96 0.89
CA SER A 100 -17.62 -9.18 1.90
C SER A 100 -16.82 -9.16 3.22
N LYS A 101 -17.09 -8.15 4.04
CA LYS A 101 -16.42 -8.01 5.35
C LYS A 101 -16.63 -9.22 6.26
N GLU A 102 -17.72 -9.97 6.11
CA GLU A 102 -18.01 -11.17 6.89
C GLU A 102 -17.16 -12.37 6.43
N ARG A 103 -16.78 -12.40 5.15
CA ARG A 103 -15.87 -13.41 4.59
C ARG A 103 -14.40 -13.11 4.89
N TRP A 104 -14.08 -11.85 5.21
CA TRP A 104 -12.74 -11.42 5.58
C TRP A 104 -12.54 -11.47 7.12
N PRO A 105 -11.57 -12.21 7.64
CA PRO A 105 -11.38 -12.30 9.08
C PRO A 105 -10.92 -10.92 9.65
N PRO A 106 -11.51 -10.47 10.78
CA PRO A 106 -11.14 -9.22 11.42
C PRO A 106 -9.68 -9.27 11.89
N ASP A 107 -9.02 -8.10 11.91
CA ASP A 107 -7.67 -7.92 12.48
C ASP A 107 -6.64 -8.97 12.05
N SER A 108 -6.61 -9.27 10.75
CA SER A 108 -5.69 -10.24 10.17
C SER A 108 -4.57 -9.57 9.35
N PRO A 109 -3.64 -8.82 10.00
CA PRO A 109 -2.50 -8.21 9.30
C PRO A 109 -1.57 -9.28 8.69
N ASP A 110 -1.55 -10.49 9.27
CA ASP A 110 -0.81 -11.65 8.75
C ASP A 110 -1.40 -12.20 7.44
N LEU A 111 -2.64 -11.84 7.12
CA LEU A 111 -3.30 -12.09 5.83
C LEU A 111 -3.16 -10.90 4.88
N PHE A 112 -2.29 -9.94 5.19
CA PHE A 112 -1.80 -8.95 4.25
C PHE A 112 -0.27 -9.06 4.00
N PRO A 113 0.32 -10.26 3.74
CA PRO A 113 1.73 -10.37 3.35
C PRO A 113 2.04 -9.56 2.08
N LEU A 114 1.06 -9.46 1.18
CA LEU A 114 1.13 -8.60 0.00
C LEU A 114 1.46 -7.16 0.40
N ASN A 115 0.91 -6.65 1.51
CA ASN A 115 1.23 -5.32 2.04
C ASN A 115 2.72 -5.21 2.31
N TYR A 116 3.26 -6.08 3.17
CA TYR A 116 4.65 -5.96 3.57
C TYR A 116 5.59 -6.11 2.37
N SER A 117 5.40 -7.15 1.57
CA SER A 117 6.30 -7.50 0.46
C SER A 117 6.23 -6.50 -0.69
N LEU A 118 5.03 -6.10 -1.13
CA LEU A 118 4.87 -5.13 -2.22
C LEU A 118 5.45 -3.77 -1.84
N TRP A 119 5.12 -3.29 -0.64
CA TRP A 119 5.56 -1.98 -0.21
C TRP A 119 7.05 -1.91 0.08
N ASN A 120 7.66 -3.01 0.50
CA ASN A 120 9.11 -3.14 0.59
C ASN A 120 9.76 -3.10 -0.79
N GLU A 121 9.23 -3.85 -1.76
CA GLU A 121 9.73 -3.88 -3.14
C GLU A 121 9.67 -2.49 -3.80
N LEU A 122 8.54 -1.80 -3.67
CA LEU A 122 8.41 -0.41 -4.14
C LEU A 122 9.41 0.52 -3.45
N GLY A 123 9.67 0.29 -2.16
CA GLY A 123 10.69 0.98 -1.38
C GLY A 123 12.10 0.83 -1.96
N GLN A 124 12.46 -0.38 -2.39
CA GLN A 124 13.75 -0.69 -3.00
C GLN A 124 13.87 -0.10 -4.42
N CYS A 125 12.75 -0.04 -5.16
CA CYS A 125 12.71 0.54 -6.50
C CYS A 125 12.80 2.08 -6.53
N MET A 126 12.56 2.77 -5.40
CA MET A 126 12.59 4.23 -5.29
C MET A 126 14.01 4.77 -5.17
N ASN A 127 14.27 5.89 -5.83
CA ASN A 127 15.50 6.66 -5.68
C ASN A 127 15.28 7.73 -4.62
N TRP A 128 15.50 7.31 -3.38
CA TRP A 128 15.31 8.14 -2.20
C TRP A 128 16.11 9.45 -2.19
N ASN A 129 17.18 9.55 -2.97
CA ASN A 129 17.98 10.78 -3.05
C ASN A 129 17.31 11.87 -3.90
N ARG A 130 16.37 11.49 -4.77
CA ARG A 130 15.59 12.44 -5.60
C ARG A 130 14.38 13.02 -4.85
N ILE A 131 13.99 12.39 -3.75
CA ILE A 131 12.77 12.74 -3.02
C ILE A 131 13.08 13.88 -2.04
N THR A 132 12.77 15.10 -2.45
CA THR A 132 12.94 16.32 -1.63
C THR A 132 11.63 17.06 -1.40
N THR A 133 10.61 16.80 -2.22
CA THR A 133 9.28 17.41 -2.17
C THR A 133 8.18 16.35 -2.33
N LYS A 134 6.92 16.70 -2.02
CA LYS A 134 5.76 15.82 -2.31
C LYS A 134 5.66 15.48 -3.80
N ALA A 135 5.90 16.44 -4.69
CA ALA A 135 5.88 16.20 -6.13
C ALA A 135 6.91 15.14 -6.55
N THR A 136 8.16 15.28 -6.11
CA THR A 136 9.21 14.28 -6.39
C THR A 136 8.95 12.92 -5.74
N LEU A 137 8.25 12.89 -4.59
CA LEU A 137 7.80 11.64 -3.98
C LEU A 137 6.76 10.95 -4.87
N VAL A 138 5.77 11.69 -5.36
CA VAL A 138 4.73 11.17 -6.26
C VAL A 138 5.33 10.66 -7.57
N GLU A 139 6.27 11.39 -8.16
CA GLU A 139 7.00 10.94 -9.35
C GLU A 139 7.76 9.64 -9.09
N GLU A 140 8.46 9.54 -7.97
CA GLU A 140 9.22 8.34 -7.62
C GLU A 140 8.33 7.14 -7.28
N ILE A 141 7.16 7.36 -6.70
CA ILE A 141 6.14 6.31 -6.48
C ILE A 141 5.62 5.79 -7.83
N LYS A 142 5.23 6.68 -8.74
CA LYS A 142 4.78 6.27 -10.08
C LYS A 142 5.89 5.51 -10.82
N ARG A 143 7.14 5.98 -10.71
CA ARG A 143 8.31 5.31 -11.30
C ARG A 143 8.60 3.96 -10.67
N SER A 144 8.44 3.80 -9.35
CA SER A 144 8.68 2.53 -8.68
C SER A 144 7.62 1.50 -9.04
N VAL A 145 6.33 1.89 -9.07
CA VAL A 145 5.22 1.03 -9.53
C VAL A 145 5.48 0.50 -10.94
N ALA A 146 5.92 1.35 -11.87
CA ALA A 146 6.24 0.94 -13.24
C ALA A 146 7.49 0.03 -13.35
N LYS A 147 8.32 -0.06 -12.32
CA LYS A 147 9.54 -0.88 -12.31
C LYS A 147 9.37 -2.25 -11.67
N VAL A 148 8.35 -2.45 -10.83
CA VAL A 148 8.18 -3.74 -10.16
C VAL A 148 7.87 -4.80 -11.20
N ASP A 149 8.68 -5.86 -11.21
CA ASP A 149 8.54 -6.93 -12.18
C ASP A 149 7.27 -7.75 -11.94
N LYS A 150 6.59 -8.13 -13.03
CA LYS A 150 5.35 -8.90 -12.98
C LYS A 150 5.53 -10.23 -12.26
N LYS A 151 6.68 -10.91 -12.40
CA LYS A 151 6.97 -12.18 -11.71
C LYS A 151 7.04 -12.00 -10.21
N THR A 152 7.60 -10.88 -9.76
CA THR A 152 7.64 -10.53 -8.33
C THR A 152 6.23 -10.35 -7.77
N ILE A 153 5.36 -9.62 -8.48
CA ILE A 153 3.95 -9.47 -8.10
C ILE A 153 3.24 -10.82 -8.06
N PHE A 154 3.40 -11.63 -9.11
CA PHE A 154 2.81 -12.96 -9.18
C PHE A 154 3.19 -13.83 -7.97
N ASN A 155 4.47 -13.82 -7.57
CA ASN A 155 4.93 -14.56 -6.40
C ASN A 155 4.29 -14.05 -5.10
N PHE A 156 4.12 -12.74 -4.92
CA PHE A 156 3.44 -12.19 -3.75
C PHE A 156 1.97 -12.61 -3.68
N ILE A 157 1.27 -12.60 -4.82
CA ILE A 157 -0.12 -13.03 -4.92
C ILE A 157 -0.25 -14.54 -4.65
N LEU A 158 0.68 -15.34 -5.16
CA LEU A 158 0.70 -16.79 -4.93
C LEU A 158 0.95 -17.13 -3.45
N ASP A 159 1.98 -16.52 -2.83
CA ASP A 159 2.29 -16.68 -1.40
C ASP A 159 1.13 -16.25 -0.51
N PHE A 160 0.41 -15.19 -0.89
CA PHE A 160 -0.81 -14.80 -0.18
C PHE A 160 -1.92 -15.86 -0.33
N THR A 161 -2.13 -16.38 -1.53
CA THR A 161 -3.24 -17.31 -1.83
C THR A 161 -3.10 -18.64 -1.09
N ILE A 162 -1.86 -19.15 -0.91
CA ILE A 162 -1.60 -20.38 -0.15
C ILE A 162 -1.81 -20.23 1.36
N ARG A 163 -1.79 -19.00 1.88
CA ARG A 163 -2.02 -18.71 3.31
C ARG A 163 -3.51 -18.58 3.65
N LEU A 164 -4.38 -18.49 2.65
CA LEU A 164 -5.82 -18.44 2.87
C LEU A 164 -6.37 -19.84 3.17
N PRO A 165 -7.30 -19.97 4.13
CA PRO A 165 -7.86 -21.27 4.52
C PRO A 165 -8.67 -21.96 3.39
N SER A 166 -9.00 -21.26 2.30
CA SER A 166 -9.69 -21.82 1.13
C SER A 166 -9.07 -21.33 -0.20
N PRO A 167 -8.01 -21.99 -0.73
CA PRO A 167 -7.25 -21.49 -1.88
C PRO A 167 -8.04 -21.38 -3.20
N ARG A 168 -9.11 -22.17 -3.37
CA ARG A 168 -9.92 -22.21 -4.61
C ARG A 168 -10.80 -20.98 -4.80
N ALA A 169 -11.06 -20.21 -3.76
CA ALA A 169 -11.93 -19.04 -3.84
C ALA A 169 -11.22 -17.77 -4.31
N PHE A 170 -9.90 -17.80 -4.57
CA PHE A 170 -9.09 -16.57 -4.64
C PHE A 170 -8.05 -16.51 -5.78
N ALA A 171 -8.24 -17.34 -6.81
CA ALA A 171 -7.29 -17.51 -7.92
C ALA A 171 -7.49 -16.48 -9.06
N GLY A 172 -8.56 -15.69 -9.03
CA GLY A 172 -8.93 -14.70 -10.05
C GLY A 172 -9.11 -13.29 -9.50
N ASP A 173 -8.41 -12.93 -8.43
CA ASP A 173 -8.78 -11.73 -7.66
C ASP A 173 -7.88 -10.52 -7.94
N LEU A 174 -8.52 -9.35 -7.93
CA LEU A 174 -7.85 -8.08 -7.70
C LEU A 174 -7.71 -7.87 -6.19
N LYS A 175 -6.47 -7.98 -5.70
CA LYS A 175 -6.15 -7.95 -4.28
C LYS A 175 -5.62 -6.58 -3.92
N LEU A 176 -6.20 -5.97 -2.90
CA LEU A 176 -5.84 -4.62 -2.52
C LEU A 176 -4.59 -4.56 -1.68
N CYS A 177 -3.93 -3.41 -1.76
CA CYS A 177 -2.79 -3.07 -0.95
C CYS A 177 -2.88 -1.59 -0.57
N PHE A 178 -2.96 -1.29 0.72
CA PHE A 178 -3.04 0.10 1.22
C PHE A 178 -1.76 0.48 1.96
N ARG A 179 -1.17 1.63 1.60
CA ARG A 179 -0.12 2.26 2.41
C ARG A 179 -0.09 3.77 2.23
N SER A 180 0.06 4.44 3.37
CA SER A 180 0.46 5.83 3.40
C SER A 180 1.97 5.94 3.19
N TYR A 181 2.40 6.76 2.23
CA TYR A 181 3.81 7.11 2.06
C TYR A 181 4.10 8.43 2.76
N GLN A 182 5.22 8.47 3.47
CA GLN A 182 5.75 9.69 4.07
C GLN A 182 7.02 10.08 3.30
N THR A 183 7.24 11.38 3.06
CA THR A 183 8.50 11.88 2.48
C THR A 183 9.67 11.46 3.37
N LYS A 184 10.76 10.95 2.78
CA LYS A 184 12.01 10.80 3.53
C LYS A 184 12.49 12.16 4.02
N GLN A 185 12.93 12.17 5.28
CA GLN A 185 13.62 13.27 5.93
C GLN A 185 15.02 13.39 5.30
N THR A 186 15.48 14.60 5.03
CA THR A 186 16.78 14.87 4.38
C THR A 186 17.97 14.37 5.23
N ARG A 187 18.94 13.77 4.52
CA ARG A 187 20.20 13.08 4.94
C ARG A 187 21.20 13.91 5.75
N VAL A 188 22.08 13.23 6.52
CA VAL A 188 23.56 13.23 6.33
C VAL A 188 24.20 11.88 6.76
N ALA A 189 25.12 11.39 5.90
CA ALA A 189 26.16 10.34 6.02
C ALA A 189 26.07 9.25 7.12
N GLY A 190 25.76 8.03 6.69
CA GLY A 190 25.93 6.80 7.48
C GLY A 190 24.96 5.74 6.99
N ILE A 191 25.48 4.63 6.48
CA ILE A 191 24.69 3.53 5.94
C ILE A 191 23.86 2.90 7.07
N SER A 192 22.53 3.05 7.04
CA SER A 192 21.60 2.04 7.55
C SER A 192 20.27 2.12 6.79
N ASN A 193 19.83 0.97 6.28
CA ASN A 193 18.61 0.76 5.52
C ASN A 193 17.46 0.35 6.45
N ASP A 194 17.03 1.23 7.36
CA ASP A 194 15.85 0.95 8.18
C ASP A 194 14.70 1.89 7.80
N VAL A 195 13.86 1.41 6.88
CA VAL A 195 12.54 1.99 6.63
C VAL A 195 11.64 1.51 7.76
N GLU A 196 11.44 2.35 8.77
CA GLU A 196 10.52 2.07 9.88
C GLU A 196 9.08 1.95 9.33
N LEU A 197 8.58 0.71 9.24
CA LEU A 197 7.19 0.40 8.89
C LEU A 197 6.29 0.75 10.08
N HIS A 198 5.50 1.80 9.94
CA HIS A 198 4.34 2.02 10.79
C HIS A 198 3.08 1.99 9.93
N ALA A 199 2.49 0.79 9.82
CA ALA A 199 1.08 0.67 9.49
C ALA A 199 0.29 1.21 10.69
N ARG A 200 -0.27 2.41 10.55
CA ARG A 200 -1.33 2.86 11.45
C ARG A 200 -2.64 2.61 10.73
N THR A 201 -3.31 1.53 11.11
CA THR A 201 -4.74 1.33 10.90
C THR A 201 -5.49 2.43 11.67
N ALA A 202 -6.49 3.02 11.03
CA ALA A 202 -7.37 4.04 11.60
C ALA A 202 -8.78 3.47 11.82
#